data_AF-A0A7J9K2Z4-F1
#
_entry.id   AF-A0A7J9K2Z4-F1
#
_cell.length_a   1.000
_cell.length_b   1.000
_cell.length_c   1.000
_cell.angle_alpha   90.00
_cell.angle_beta   90.00
_cell.angle_gamma   90.00
#
_symmetry.space_group_name_H-M   'P 1'
#
loop_
_entity.id
_entity.type
_entity.pdbx_description
1 polymer ?
#
loop_
_entity_poly.entity_id
_entity_poly.type
_entity_poly.pdbx_seq_one_letter_code
_entity_poly.pdbx_strand_id
1 'polypeptide(L)'
;MEHHREIVEYFNHRGISAIFLFRRNLLRRMVSVLANSYDRKAKLLNGTHKSHVHSEQEAAALSSYKPIINSTSLISDLKEVEMITARALEKFNSTRHMVLYYEDLVTNRTKLKDVQEFLGLPLMELTSRQVKIHKGSLCDFVSNWDDVNKTLNGTEYERFLHADY
;
A
#
# COMPACT_ATOMS: atom_id res chain seq x y z
N MET A 1 0.46 16.92 -4.72
CA MET A 1 0.42 17.31 -6.14
C MET A 1 0.37 18.81 -6.31
N GLU A 2 -0.39 19.50 -5.47
CA GLU A 2 -0.25 20.94 -5.25
C GLU A 2 1.19 21.25 -4.77
N HIS A 3 1.69 22.44 -5.14
CA HIS A 3 3.04 22.93 -4.84
C HIS A 3 4.20 22.01 -5.26
N HIS A 4 3.98 21.13 -6.24
CA HIS A 4 5.01 20.16 -6.65
C HIS A 4 6.31 20.83 -7.15
N ARG A 5 6.23 22.02 -7.77
CA ARG A 5 7.42 22.71 -8.29
C ARG A 5 8.32 23.15 -7.15
N GLU A 6 7.72 23.77 -6.13
CA GLU A 6 8.38 24.25 -4.93
C GLU A 6 8.98 23.08 -4.13
N ILE A 7 8.27 21.94 -4.04
CA ILE A 7 8.79 20.74 -3.39
C ILE A 7 9.99 20.16 -4.16
N VAL A 8 9.90 20.06 -5.49
CA VAL A 8 10.99 19.55 -6.34
C VAL A 8 12.23 20.45 -6.23
N GLU A 9 12.04 21.76 -6.28
CA GLU A 9 13.12 22.74 -6.10
C GLU A 9 13.76 22.59 -4.72
N TYR A 10 12.95 22.49 -3.66
CA TYR A 10 13.44 22.27 -2.31
C TYR A 10 14.22 20.96 -2.17
N PHE A 11 13.71 19.87 -2.75
CA PHE A 11 14.36 18.55 -2.70
C PHE A 11 15.73 18.60 -3.36
N ASN A 12 15.82 19.19 -4.55
CA ASN A 12 17.07 19.31 -5.30
C ASN A 12 18.07 20.23 -4.59
N HIS A 13 17.60 21.39 -4.09
CA HIS A 13 18.46 22.34 -3.36
C HIS A 13 19.01 21.75 -2.06
N ARG A 14 18.21 20.93 -1.36
CA ARG A 14 18.61 20.31 -0.08
C ARG A 14 19.22 18.92 -0.21
N GLY A 15 19.31 18.36 -1.42
CA GLY A 15 19.79 16.99 -1.65
C GLY A 15 18.90 15.92 -1.00
N ILE A 16 17.59 16.16 -0.90
CA ILE A 16 16.65 15.22 -0.28
C ILE A 16 16.48 14.01 -1.19
N SER A 17 16.50 12.83 -0.56
CA SER A 17 16.25 11.55 -1.20
C SER A 17 14.83 11.10 -0.94
N ALA A 18 14.05 10.86 -1.99
CA ALA A 18 12.67 10.40 -1.89
C ALA A 18 12.56 8.90 -2.18
N ILE A 19 11.70 8.20 -1.44
CA ILE A 19 11.36 6.80 -1.73
C ILE A 19 9.86 6.74 -2.00
N PHE A 20 9.50 6.35 -3.21
CA PHE A 20 8.13 6.06 -3.60
C PHE A 20 7.84 4.58 -3.37
N LEU A 21 7.06 4.27 -2.33
CA LEU A 21 6.62 2.90 -2.05
C LEU A 21 5.17 2.71 -2.52
N PHE A 22 5.00 1.91 -3.55
CA PHE A 22 3.70 1.54 -4.10
C PHE A 22 3.33 0.11 -3.77
N ARG A 23 2.07 -0.25 -4.02
CA ARG A 23 1.57 -1.62 -3.96
C ARG A 23 1.04 -1.97 -5.33
N ARG A 24 1.49 -3.08 -5.91
CA ARG A 24 1.03 -3.50 -7.24
C ARG A 24 -0.45 -3.87 -7.22
N ASN A 25 -0.92 -4.54 -6.18
CA ASN A 25 -2.34 -4.87 -6.05
C ASN A 25 -3.12 -3.77 -5.36
N LEU A 26 -3.80 -2.99 -6.20
CA LEU A 26 -4.56 -1.82 -5.77
C LEU A 26 -5.86 -2.19 -5.06
N LEU A 27 -6.48 -3.33 -5.39
CA LEU A 27 -7.65 -3.83 -4.65
C LEU A 27 -7.26 -4.19 -3.21
N ARG A 28 -6.15 -4.91 -3.02
CA ARG A 28 -5.63 -5.27 -1.69
C ARG A 28 -5.18 -4.04 -0.91
N ARG A 29 -4.63 -3.03 -1.59
CA ARG A 29 -4.37 -1.71 -0.99
C ARG A 29 -5.66 -1.05 -0.51
N MET A 30 -6.70 -1.02 -1.35
CA MET A 30 -8.00 -0.42 -1.03
C MET A 30 -8.63 -1.07 0.20
N VAL A 31 -8.66 -2.41 0.26
CA VAL A 31 -9.14 -3.16 1.44
C VAL A 31 -8.37 -2.74 2.70
N SER A 32 -7.04 -2.67 2.62
CA SER A 32 -6.21 -2.25 3.75
C SER A 32 -6.50 -0.81 4.22
N VAL A 33 -6.77 0.10 3.29
CA VAL A 33 -7.11 1.50 3.60
C VAL A 33 -8.48 1.59 4.26
N LEU A 34 -9.48 0.88 3.74
CA LEU A 34 -10.84 0.86 4.28
C LEU A 34 -10.86 0.25 5.69
N ALA A 35 -10.15 -0.85 5.92
CA ALA A 35 -10.05 -1.47 7.24
C ALA A 35 -9.36 -0.55 8.27
N ASN A 36 -8.26 0.10 7.88
CA ASN A 36 -7.60 1.08 8.75
C ASN A 36 -8.49 2.30 9.07
N SER A 37 -9.24 2.79 8.06
CA SER A 37 -10.19 3.90 8.24
C SER A 37 -11.33 3.55 9.20
N TYR A 38 -11.83 2.31 9.12
CA TYR A 38 -12.82 1.79 10.05
C TYR A 38 -12.28 1.73 11.48
N ASP A 39 -11.10 1.15 11.68
CA ASP A 39 -10.47 1.07 13.00
C ASP A 39 -10.22 2.45 13.63
N ARG A 40 -9.97 3.49 12.82
CA ARG A 40 -9.84 4.87 13.32
C ARG A 40 -11.09 5.34 14.09
N LYS A 41 -12.27 4.82 13.72
CA LYS A 41 -13.55 5.12 14.37
C LYS A 41 -13.93 4.08 15.42
N ALA A 42 -13.86 2.81 15.03
CA ALA A 42 -14.29 1.68 15.86
C ALA A 42 -13.31 1.37 17.01
N LYS A 43 -12.03 1.70 16.83
CA LYS A 43 -10.97 1.54 17.83
C LYS A 43 -10.94 0.12 18.42
N LEU A 44 -10.81 -0.86 17.53
CA LEU A 44 -11.02 -2.28 17.81
C LEU A 44 -10.05 -2.84 18.87
N LEU A 45 -8.93 -2.16 19.10
CA LEU A 45 -7.92 -2.54 20.08
C LEU A 45 -7.96 -1.60 21.28
N ASN A 46 -8.69 -1.99 22.33
CA ASN A 46 -8.75 -1.29 23.61
C ASN A 46 -9.08 0.21 23.49
N GLY A 47 -9.98 0.59 22.57
CA GLY A 47 -10.36 2.00 22.40
C GLY A 47 -9.28 2.87 21.76
N THR A 48 -8.24 2.26 21.19
CA THR A 48 -7.14 2.93 20.48
C THR A 48 -7.09 2.50 19.02
N HIS A 49 -6.87 3.46 18.12
CA HIS A 49 -6.59 3.18 16.71
C HIS A 49 -5.16 2.68 16.54
N LYS A 50 -4.95 1.58 15.81
CA LYS A 50 -3.62 1.09 15.46
C LYS A 50 -3.50 0.74 13.98
N SER A 51 -2.57 1.43 13.29
CA SER A 51 -2.20 1.09 11.90
C SER A 51 -1.22 -0.07 11.79
N HIS A 52 -0.53 -0.40 12.88
CA HIS A 52 0.43 -1.50 12.97
C HIS A 52 0.27 -2.23 14.30
N VAL A 53 0.51 -3.54 14.29
CA VAL A 53 0.35 -4.41 15.45
C VAL A 53 1.55 -5.34 15.58
N HIS A 54 1.78 -5.85 16.80
CA HIS A 54 2.95 -6.68 17.13
C HIS A 54 2.57 -8.10 17.54
N SER A 55 1.29 -8.46 17.49
CA SER A 55 0.80 -9.79 17.83
C SER A 55 -0.20 -10.30 16.80
N GLU A 56 -0.22 -11.61 16.60
CA GLU A 56 -1.17 -12.29 15.70
C GLU A 56 -2.63 -12.08 16.16
N GLN A 57 -2.85 -11.96 17.46
CA GLN A 57 -4.18 -11.74 18.04
C GLN A 57 -4.73 -10.34 17.68
N GLU A 58 -3.91 -9.30 17.84
CA GLU A 58 -4.28 -7.94 17.43
C GLU A 58 -4.47 -7.87 15.90
N ALA A 59 -3.63 -8.54 15.12
CA ALA A 59 -3.77 -8.63 13.67
C ALA A 59 -5.10 -9.28 13.26
N ALA A 60 -5.45 -10.41 13.89
CA ALA A 60 -6.71 -11.09 13.64
C ALA A 60 -7.92 -10.20 13.96
N ALA A 61 -7.88 -9.49 15.10
CA ALA A 61 -8.93 -8.55 15.49
C ALA A 61 -9.12 -7.43 14.47
N LEU A 62 -8.03 -6.81 13.98
CA LEU A 62 -8.12 -5.77 12.94
C LEU A 62 -8.60 -6.31 11.60
N SER A 63 -8.16 -7.51 11.21
CA SER A 63 -8.56 -8.13 9.93
C SER A 63 -9.98 -8.69 9.92
N SER A 64 -10.65 -8.72 11.08
CA SER A 64 -12.03 -9.22 11.21
C SER A 64 -13.05 -8.32 10.50
N TYR A 65 -12.74 -7.03 10.35
CA TYR A 65 -13.57 -6.11 9.60
C TYR A 65 -13.43 -6.36 8.10
N LYS A 66 -14.55 -6.60 7.44
CA LYS A 66 -14.62 -6.83 5.99
C LYS A 66 -15.34 -5.66 5.32
N PRO A 67 -14.65 -4.72 4.65
CA PRO A 67 -15.31 -3.64 3.95
C PRO A 67 -16.28 -4.15 2.87
N ILE A 68 -17.36 -3.38 2.66
CA ILE A 68 -18.16 -3.43 1.44
C ILE A 68 -17.50 -2.47 0.44
N ILE A 69 -17.19 -2.96 -0.75
CA ILE A 69 -16.58 -2.19 -1.83
C ILE A 69 -17.67 -1.74 -2.79
N ASN A 70 -17.62 -0.47 -3.21
CA ASN A 70 -18.55 0.05 -4.20
C ASN A 70 -18.18 -0.45 -5.61
N SER A 71 -18.83 -1.51 -6.05
CA SER A 71 -18.58 -2.13 -7.36
C SER A 71 -18.90 -1.20 -8.54
N THR A 72 -19.75 -0.18 -8.36
CA THR A 72 -20.08 0.78 -9.43
C THR A 72 -18.91 1.73 -9.72
N SER A 73 -18.17 2.17 -8.70
CA SER A 73 -17.00 3.07 -8.86
C SER A 73 -15.66 2.33 -8.93
N LEU A 74 -15.63 1.02 -8.67
CA LEU A 74 -14.40 0.28 -8.44
C LEU A 74 -13.35 0.46 -9.55
N ILE A 75 -13.74 0.32 -10.81
CA ILE A 75 -12.81 0.46 -11.95
C ILE A 75 -12.27 1.88 -12.05
N SER A 76 -13.13 2.91 -11.89
CA SER A 76 -12.68 4.30 -11.90
C SER A 76 -11.76 4.62 -10.73
N ASP A 77 -12.03 4.07 -9.54
CA ASP A 77 -11.21 4.27 -8.34
C ASP A 77 -9.82 3.64 -8.52
N LEU A 78 -9.73 2.44 -9.11
CA LEU A 78 -8.46 1.78 -9.41
C LEU A 78 -7.64 2.58 -10.45
N LYS A 79 -8.30 3.03 -11.51
CA LYS A 79 -7.69 3.84 -12.57
C LYS A 79 -7.18 5.19 -12.06
N GLU A 80 -7.93 5.83 -11.17
CA GLU A 80 -7.51 7.09 -10.55
C GLU A 80 -6.22 6.89 -9.75
N VAL A 81 -6.12 5.80 -8.99
CA VAL A 81 -4.90 5.48 -8.22
C VAL A 81 -3.70 5.25 -9.13
N GLU A 82 -3.86 4.56 -10.27
CA GLU A 82 -2.80 4.41 -11.28
C GLU A 82 -2.38 5.75 -11.86
N MET A 83 -3.34 6.61 -12.23
CA MET A 83 -3.06 7.97 -12.72
C MET A 83 -2.31 8.82 -11.69
N ILE A 84 -2.73 8.82 -10.43
CA ILE A 84 -2.06 9.57 -9.37
C ILE A 84 -0.62 9.09 -9.21
N THR A 85 -0.40 7.78 -9.27
CA THR A 85 0.93 7.15 -9.20
C THR A 85 1.81 7.60 -10.35
N ALA A 86 1.32 7.51 -11.59
CA ALA A 86 2.06 7.93 -12.78
C ALA A 86 2.40 9.42 -12.75
N ARG A 87 1.43 10.28 -12.41
CA ARG A 87 1.64 11.73 -12.32
C ARG A 87 2.59 12.13 -11.20
N ALA A 88 2.64 11.38 -10.10
CA ALA A 88 3.63 11.60 -9.04
C ALA A 88 5.04 11.31 -9.56
N LEU A 89 5.25 10.17 -10.22
CA LEU A 89 6.54 9.83 -10.80
C LEU A 89 6.98 10.82 -11.88
N GLU A 90 6.06 11.26 -12.74
CA GLU A 90 6.35 12.27 -13.76
C GLU A 90 6.82 13.59 -13.13
N LYS A 91 6.10 14.10 -12.13
CA LYS A 91 6.44 15.40 -11.52
C LYS A 91 7.74 15.40 -10.71
N PHE A 92 8.11 14.26 -10.14
CA PHE A 92 9.30 14.12 -9.31
C PHE A 92 10.47 13.47 -10.06
N ASN A 93 10.37 13.31 -11.39
CA ASN A 93 11.36 12.63 -12.22
C ASN A 93 12.77 13.23 -12.14
N SER A 94 12.88 14.53 -11.82
CA SER A 94 14.14 15.27 -11.72
C SER A 94 14.71 15.28 -10.29
N THR A 95 14.02 14.67 -9.33
CA THR A 95 14.52 14.53 -7.96
C THR A 95 15.30 13.25 -7.78
N ARG A 96 16.21 13.20 -6.79
CA ARG A 96 16.86 11.96 -6.38
C ARG A 96 15.83 11.05 -5.70
N HIS A 97 15.31 10.07 -6.44
CA HIS A 97 14.30 9.16 -5.92
C HIS A 97 14.53 7.70 -6.28
N MET A 98 13.96 6.81 -5.47
CA MET A 98 13.86 5.38 -5.71
C MET A 98 12.38 4.96 -5.73
N VAL A 99 12.02 4.06 -6.64
CA VAL A 99 10.68 3.46 -6.69
C VAL A 99 10.75 2.03 -6.20
N LEU A 100 9.89 1.70 -5.25
CA LEU A 100 9.76 0.38 -4.65
C LEU A 100 8.31 -0.08 -4.73
N TYR A 101 8.14 -1.39 -4.82
CA TYR A 101 6.86 -2.04 -4.67
C TYR A 101 6.87 -2.93 -3.43
N TYR A 102 5.78 -2.87 -2.67
CA TYR A 102 5.59 -3.65 -1.45
C TYR A 102 5.87 -5.14 -1.68
N GLU A 103 5.40 -5.68 -2.81
CA GLU A 103 5.58 -7.07 -3.19
C GLU A 103 7.06 -7.45 -3.32
N ASP A 104 7.90 -6.55 -3.85
CA ASP A 104 9.34 -6.80 -3.98
C ASP A 104 10.04 -6.83 -2.61
N LEU A 105 9.59 -6.00 -1.67
CA LEU A 105 10.13 -5.97 -0.31
C LEU A 105 9.77 -7.24 0.48
N VAL A 106 8.62 -7.84 0.19
CA VAL A 106 8.14 -9.06 0.85
C VAL A 106 8.78 -10.31 0.24
N THR A 107 8.91 -10.36 -1.08
CA THR A 107 9.42 -11.53 -1.81
C THR A 107 10.93 -11.55 -1.96
N ASN A 108 11.57 -10.37 -2.05
CA ASN A 108 13.00 -10.23 -2.25
C ASN A 108 13.66 -9.36 -1.16
N ARG A 109 14.20 -10.02 -0.13
CA ARG A 109 14.90 -9.34 0.97
C ARG A 109 16.16 -8.57 0.53
N THR A 110 16.74 -8.83 -0.65
CA THR A 110 17.90 -8.05 -1.10
C THR A 110 17.54 -6.61 -1.43
N LYS A 111 16.27 -6.32 -1.73
CA LYS A 111 15.81 -4.94 -2.00
C LYS A 111 16.02 -3.98 -0.84
N LEU A 112 16.02 -4.47 0.39
CA LEU A 112 16.34 -3.65 1.56
C LEU A 112 17.82 -3.27 1.62
N LYS A 113 18.72 -3.99 0.94
CA LYS A 113 20.12 -3.59 0.77
C LYS A 113 20.22 -2.43 -0.22
N ASP A 114 19.54 -2.54 -1.36
CA ASP A 114 19.45 -1.46 -2.36
C ASP A 114 18.95 -0.15 -1.72
N VAL A 115 17.97 -0.23 -0.82
CA VAL A 115 17.45 0.93 -0.07
C VAL A 115 18.49 1.53 0.86
N GLN A 116 19.23 0.70 1.61
CA GLN A 116 20.28 1.18 2.51
C GLN A 116 21.40 1.86 1.72
N GLU A 117 21.83 1.27 0.62
CA GLU A 117 22.83 1.85 -0.30
C GLU A 117 22.32 3.16 -0.91
N PHE A 118 21.07 3.20 -1.39
CA PHE A 118 20.45 4.42 -1.90
C PHE A 118 20.41 5.53 -0.84
N LEU A 119 20.23 5.21 0.44
CA LEU A 119 20.24 6.20 1.52
C LEU A 119 21.66 6.55 2.01
N GLY A 120 22.70 5.89 1.51
CA GLY A 120 24.08 6.06 1.99
C GLY A 120 24.29 5.50 3.41
N LEU A 121 23.48 4.52 3.81
CA LEU A 121 23.54 3.87 5.12
C LEU A 121 24.46 2.64 5.07
N PRO A 122 25.17 2.32 6.18
CA PRO A 122 25.88 1.06 6.28
C PRO A 122 24.91 -0.11 6.20
N LEU A 123 25.32 -1.19 5.52
CA LEU A 123 24.50 -2.40 5.44
C LEU A 123 24.37 -3.04 6.83
N MET A 124 23.15 -3.15 7.31
CA MET A 124 22.81 -3.81 8.57
C MET A 124 21.62 -4.76 8.40
N GLU A 125 21.49 -5.68 9.35
CA GLU A 125 20.30 -6.53 9.43
C GLU A 125 19.11 -5.68 9.89
N LEU A 126 18.04 -5.67 9.09
CA LEU A 126 16.80 -4.98 9.42
C LEU A 126 15.80 -5.98 9.99
N THR A 127 15.25 -5.66 11.16
CA THR A 127 14.23 -6.47 11.83
C THR A 127 13.00 -5.62 12.14
N SER A 128 11.83 -6.25 12.20
CA SER A 128 10.59 -5.60 12.61
C SER A 128 9.79 -6.55 13.49
N ARG A 129 9.14 -5.99 14.50
CA ARG A 129 8.16 -6.71 15.33
C ARG A 129 6.75 -6.62 14.74
N GLN A 130 6.57 -5.85 13.67
CA GLN A 130 5.27 -5.69 13.03
C GLN A 130 4.86 -6.98 12.34
N VAL A 131 3.60 -7.38 12.56
CA VAL A 131 3.00 -8.52 11.88
C VAL A 131 2.03 -8.05 10.81
N LYS A 132 1.91 -8.82 9.72
CA LYS A 132 0.98 -8.55 8.63
C LYS A 132 -0.45 -8.76 9.12
N ILE A 133 -1.30 -7.75 9.00
CA ILE A 133 -2.72 -7.79 9.43
C ILE A 133 -3.54 -8.72 8.53
N HIS A 134 -3.58 -8.46 7.22
CA HIS A 134 -4.40 -9.23 6.28
C HIS A 134 -3.62 -10.42 5.69
N LYS A 135 -3.69 -11.59 6.34
CA LYS A 135 -3.08 -12.87 5.90
C LYS A 135 -4.12 -13.80 5.29
N GLY A 136 -3.97 -14.14 4.02
CA GLY A 136 -4.92 -15.01 3.31
C GLY A 136 -5.35 -14.45 1.97
N SER A 137 -6.38 -15.06 1.41
CA SER A 137 -6.99 -14.65 0.15
C SER A 137 -7.73 -13.32 0.33
N LEU A 138 -7.97 -12.59 -0.76
CA LEU A 138 -8.64 -11.30 -0.65
C LEU A 138 -10.14 -11.43 -0.38
N CYS A 139 -10.76 -12.52 -0.84
CA CYS A 139 -12.18 -12.81 -0.60
C CYS A 139 -12.50 -12.97 0.89
N ASP A 140 -11.54 -13.44 1.68
CA ASP A 140 -11.68 -13.53 3.14
C ASP A 140 -11.90 -12.16 3.80
N PHE A 141 -11.49 -11.07 3.15
CA PHE A 141 -11.45 -9.71 3.72
C PHE A 141 -12.43 -8.73 3.05
N VAL A 142 -13.36 -9.20 2.22
CA VAL A 142 -14.34 -8.33 1.53
C VAL A 142 -15.74 -8.90 1.74
N SER A 143 -16.67 -8.06 2.18
CA SER A 143 -18.03 -8.51 2.49
C SER A 143 -18.85 -8.87 1.25
N ASN A 144 -18.71 -8.11 0.17
CA ASN A 144 -19.41 -8.32 -1.11
C ASN A 144 -18.46 -8.82 -2.20
N TRP A 145 -17.67 -9.86 -1.89
CA TRP A 145 -16.63 -10.36 -2.79
C TRP A 145 -17.17 -10.76 -4.17
N ASP A 146 -18.34 -11.39 -4.26
CA ASP A 146 -18.88 -11.85 -5.54
C ASP A 146 -19.14 -10.69 -6.51
N ASP A 147 -19.63 -9.55 -6.01
CA ASP A 147 -19.82 -8.35 -6.81
C ASP A 147 -18.48 -7.79 -7.29
N VAL A 148 -17.48 -7.73 -6.41
CA VAL A 148 -16.13 -7.26 -6.74
C VAL A 148 -15.48 -8.16 -7.79
N ASN A 149 -15.57 -9.48 -7.59
CA ASN A 149 -15.05 -10.48 -8.52
C ASN A 149 -15.72 -10.34 -9.88
N LYS A 150 -17.05 -10.24 -9.92
CA LYS A 150 -17.82 -10.05 -11.16
C LYS A 150 -17.45 -8.74 -11.88
N THR A 151 -17.22 -7.66 -11.14
CA THR A 151 -16.86 -6.36 -11.73
C THR A 151 -15.46 -6.36 -12.35
N LEU A 152 -14.49 -7.05 -11.74
CA LEU A 152 -13.10 -7.03 -12.23
C LEU A 152 -12.77 -8.16 -13.20
N ASN A 153 -13.49 -9.28 -13.15
CA ASN A 153 -13.27 -10.42 -14.03
C ASN A 153 -13.49 -10.03 -15.50
N GLY A 154 -12.55 -10.37 -16.38
CA GLY A 154 -12.55 -9.99 -17.80
C GLY A 154 -12.12 -8.54 -18.07
N THR A 155 -11.63 -7.81 -17.06
CA THR A 155 -11.12 -6.44 -17.21
C THR A 155 -9.60 -6.39 -17.08
N GLU A 156 -8.96 -5.25 -17.41
CA GLU A 156 -7.53 -5.04 -17.18
C GLU A 156 -7.11 -5.15 -15.68
N TYR A 157 -8.09 -5.07 -14.79
CA TYR A 157 -7.93 -5.13 -13.35
C TYR A 157 -8.17 -6.53 -12.75
N GLU A 158 -8.50 -7.53 -13.56
CA GLU A 158 -8.72 -8.92 -13.12
C GLU A 158 -7.54 -9.45 -12.31
N ARG A 159 -6.31 -9.09 -12.71
CA ARG A 159 -5.07 -9.44 -12.00
C ARG A 159 -5.08 -9.12 -10.50
N PHE A 160 -5.87 -8.14 -10.05
CA PHE A 160 -5.96 -7.76 -8.64
C PHE A 160 -6.82 -8.71 -7.79
N LEU A 161 -7.57 -9.61 -8.42
CA LEU A 161 -8.34 -10.66 -7.74
C LEU A 161 -7.43 -11.77 -7.16
N HIS A 162 -6.22 -11.90 -7.71
CA HIS A 162 -5.26 -12.94 -7.33
C HIS A 162 -4.22 -12.42 -6.32
N ALA A 163 -3.51 -13.35 -5.69
CA ALA A 163 -2.44 -13.02 -4.76
C ALA A 163 -1.20 -12.48 -5.51
N ASP A 164 -0.43 -11.64 -4.82
CA ASP A 164 0.69 -10.90 -5.40
C ASP A 164 2.03 -11.66 -5.31
N TYR A 165 2.00 -12.93 -4.90
CA TYR A 165 3.14 -13.76 -4.52
C TYR A 165 2.83 -15.26 -4.62
#